data_AF-A0A6S7LGK2-F1
#
_entry.id   AF-A0A6S7LGK2-F1
#
_cell.length_a   1.000
_cell.length_b   1.000
_cell.length_c   1.000
_cell.angle_alpha   90.00
_cell.angle_beta   90.00
_cell.angle_gamma   90.00
#
_symmetry.space_group_name_H-M   'P 1'
#
loop_
_entity.id
_entity.type
_entity.pdbx_description
1 polymer ?
#
loop_
_entity_poly.entity_id
_entity_poly.type
_entity_poly.pdbx_seq_one_letter_code
_entity_poly.pdbx_strand_id
1 'polypeptide(L)'
;SFGLNDVIGSYIDLEDGTVKWSKNGVDFGEAYEIPYNLKGVPFYAAVVLKNAELKFNFGAMPFRYPPKGGYIGLSSARPECVTSSKTGIVSRTPGKFNNECSPSAIILEPSRELAQQTHNNVTMFKKYLPSPSIKEVLLIGGESVRDQIGKLREG
;
A
#
# COMPACT_ATOMS: atom_id res chain seq x y z
N SER A 1 -5.29 -23.30 2.67
CA SER A 1 -6.14 -22.12 2.93
C SER A 1 -5.70 -21.44 4.23
N PHE A 2 -6.03 -20.16 4.41
CA PHE A 2 -5.82 -19.41 5.64
C PHE A 2 -7.07 -18.56 5.96
N GLY A 3 -7.23 -18.16 7.21
CA GLY A 3 -8.39 -17.39 7.65
C GLY A 3 -8.15 -16.63 8.95
N LEU A 4 -9.22 -16.43 9.72
CA LEU A 4 -9.17 -15.69 10.98
C LEU A 4 -8.09 -16.26 11.91
N ASN A 5 -7.29 -15.38 12.51
CA ASN A 5 -6.17 -15.67 13.42
C ASN A 5 -4.92 -16.31 12.81
N ASP A 6 -4.92 -16.67 11.52
CA ASP A 6 -3.71 -17.11 10.85
C ASP A 6 -2.74 -15.94 10.63
N VAL A 7 -1.44 -16.21 10.77
CA VAL A 7 -0.38 -15.26 10.45
C VAL A 7 0.38 -15.75 9.24
N ILE A 8 0.41 -14.91 8.20
CA ILE A 8 1.15 -15.16 6.97
C ILE A 8 2.45 -14.37 7.01
N GLY A 9 3.58 -15.07 6.94
CA GLY A 9 4.88 -14.46 6.69
C GLY A 9 5.15 -14.47 5.19
N SER A 10 5.48 -13.31 4.62
CA SER A 10 5.84 -13.15 3.21
C SER A 10 7.33 -12.84 3.12
N TYR A 11 8.07 -13.61 2.32
CA TYR A 11 9.51 -13.50 2.18
C TYR A 11 9.86 -13.25 0.73
N ILE A 12 10.82 -12.35 0.51
CA ILE A 12 11.39 -12.06 -0.80
C ILE A 12 12.90 -12.02 -0.65
N ASP A 13 13.59 -12.77 -1.50
CA ASP A 13 15.03 -12.72 -1.69
C ASP A 13 15.31 -12.05 -3.03
N LEU A 14 15.94 -10.88 -3.01
CA LEU A 14 16.26 -10.13 -4.22
C LEU A 14 17.61 -10.55 -4.82
N GLU A 15 18.46 -11.23 -4.05
CA GLU A 15 19.77 -11.72 -4.50
C GLU A 15 19.59 -13.03 -5.27
N ASP A 16 18.93 -14.00 -4.63
CA ASP A 16 18.58 -15.29 -5.26
C ASP A 16 17.37 -15.15 -6.19
N GLY A 17 16.57 -14.09 -6.01
CA GLY A 17 15.41 -13.81 -6.85
C GLY A 17 14.26 -14.77 -6.58
N THR A 18 13.93 -15.04 -5.32
CA THR A 18 12.87 -15.98 -4.93
C THR A 18 11.84 -15.35 -4.02
N VAL A 19 10.63 -15.89 -4.03
CA VAL A 19 9.51 -15.48 -3.17
C VAL A 19 8.89 -16.72 -2.53
N LYS A 20 8.67 -16.66 -1.22
CA LYS A 20 8.06 -17.75 -0.45
C LYS A 20 7.16 -17.25 0.66
N TRP A 21 6.37 -18.16 1.23
CA TRP A 21 5.43 -17.86 2.31
C TRP A 21 5.53 -18.86 3.46
N SER A 22 5.16 -18.39 4.64
CA SER A 22 4.92 -19.22 5.81
C SER A 22 3.51 -19.00 6.36
N LYS A 23 2.91 -20.04 6.92
CA LYS A 23 1.66 -19.95 7.68
C LYS A 23 1.93 -20.37 9.11
N ASN A 24 1.65 -19.49 10.07
CA ASN A 24 1.83 -19.75 11.51
C ASN A 24 3.23 -20.29 11.85
N GLY A 25 4.26 -19.78 11.17
CA GLY A 25 5.66 -20.17 11.35
C GLY A 25 6.10 -21.44 10.61
N VAL A 26 5.19 -22.12 9.90
CA VAL A 26 5.51 -23.25 9.01
C VAL A 26 5.84 -22.72 7.62
N ASP A 27 7.05 -22.99 7.14
CA ASP A 27 7.51 -22.63 5.80
C ASP A 27 6.91 -23.57 4.74
N PHE A 28 6.47 -23.01 3.61
CA PHE A 28 5.87 -23.75 2.49
C PHE A 28 6.83 -23.91 1.31
N GLY A 29 8.07 -23.43 1.43
CA GLY A 29 9.07 -23.48 0.38
C GLY A 29 8.90 -22.38 -0.66
N GLU A 30 9.81 -22.37 -1.63
CA GLU A 30 9.78 -21.43 -2.75
C GLU A 30 8.52 -21.60 -3.58
N ALA A 31 7.88 -20.47 -3.86
CA ALA A 31 6.62 -20.44 -4.60
C ALA A 31 6.76 -19.70 -5.93
N TYR A 32 7.66 -18.71 -6.02
CA TYR A 32 7.99 -18.05 -7.28
C TYR A 32 9.47 -17.69 -7.38
N GLU A 33 9.96 -17.68 -8.60
CA GLU A 33 11.20 -17.01 -9.00
C GLU A 33 10.87 -15.63 -9.59
N ILE A 34 11.69 -14.63 -9.29
CA ILE A 34 11.58 -13.29 -9.83
C ILE A 34 12.06 -13.32 -11.28
N PRO A 35 11.18 -12.99 -12.26
CA PRO A 35 11.54 -12.94 -13.66
C PRO A 35 12.76 -12.04 -13.91
N TYR A 36 13.61 -12.44 -14.86
CA TYR A 36 14.84 -11.72 -15.17
C TYR A 36 14.60 -10.24 -15.51
N ASN A 37 13.52 -9.92 -16.21
CA ASN A 37 13.14 -8.55 -16.58
C ASN A 37 12.70 -7.69 -15.38
N LEU A 38 12.47 -8.28 -14.21
CA LEU A 38 12.16 -7.56 -12.97
C LEU A 38 13.36 -7.47 -12.03
N LYS A 39 14.54 -7.99 -12.41
CA LYS A 39 15.76 -7.81 -11.62
C LYS A 39 16.14 -6.33 -11.56
N GLY A 40 16.47 -5.85 -10.36
CA GLY A 40 16.78 -4.44 -10.10
C GLY A 40 15.56 -3.51 -10.07
N VAL A 41 14.34 -4.03 -10.28
CA VAL A 41 13.10 -3.26 -10.13
C VAL A 41 12.69 -3.29 -8.66
N PRO A 42 12.29 -2.15 -8.06
CA PRO A 42 11.81 -2.13 -6.69
C PRO A 42 10.46 -2.83 -6.54
N PHE A 43 10.32 -3.63 -5.48
CA PHE A 43 9.08 -4.28 -5.09
C PHE A 43 8.42 -3.56 -3.91
N TYR A 44 7.10 -3.53 -3.90
CA TYR A 44 6.29 -2.95 -2.83
C TYR A 44 5.43 -4.04 -2.19
N ALA A 45 5.32 -4.04 -0.87
CA ALA A 45 4.37 -4.92 -0.19
C ALA A 45 2.94 -4.52 -0.61
N ALA A 46 2.19 -5.51 -1.10
CA ALA A 46 0.85 -5.29 -1.63
C ALA A 46 -0.12 -6.34 -1.08
N VAL A 47 -1.39 -5.94 -0.93
CA VAL A 47 -2.50 -6.87 -0.69
C VAL A 47 -3.72 -6.40 -1.44
N VAL A 48 -4.58 -7.35 -1.81
CA VAL A 48 -5.92 -7.10 -2.31
C VAL A 48 -6.91 -7.77 -1.35
N LEU A 49 -7.98 -7.05 -1.00
CA LEU A 49 -8.97 -7.51 -0.05
C LEU A 49 -10.35 -7.58 -0.70
N LYS A 50 -11.14 -8.57 -0.29
CA LYS A 50 -12.56 -8.67 -0.61
C LYS A 50 -13.31 -9.03 0.66
N ASN A 51 -14.05 -8.07 1.23
CA ASN A 51 -14.79 -8.24 2.48
C ASN A 51 -13.93 -8.85 3.62
N ALA A 52 -12.72 -8.33 3.80
CA ALA A 52 -11.75 -8.84 4.76
C ALA A 52 -10.99 -7.70 5.41
N GLU A 53 -10.47 -7.95 6.62
CA GLU A 53 -9.58 -7.06 7.35
C GLU A 53 -8.25 -7.76 7.58
N LEU A 54 -7.15 -7.01 7.48
CA LEU A 54 -5.80 -7.49 7.77
C LEU A 54 -5.03 -6.44 8.57
N LYS A 55 -4.12 -6.92 9.42
CA LYS A 55 -3.15 -6.09 10.12
C LYS A 55 -1.74 -6.40 9.63
N PHE A 56 -1.05 -5.40 9.10
CA PHE A 56 0.34 -5.52 8.71
C PHE A 56 1.27 -5.36 9.90
N ASN A 57 2.36 -6.12 9.89
CA ASN A 57 3.54 -5.84 10.69
C ASN A 57 4.76 -5.92 9.76
N PHE A 58 5.37 -4.77 9.47
CA PHE A 58 6.60 -4.70 8.65
C PHE A 58 7.88 -4.79 9.49
N GLY A 59 7.77 -5.00 10.81
CA GLY A 59 8.90 -5.07 11.76
C GLY A 59 8.88 -3.98 12.83
N ALA A 60 7.89 -3.08 12.83
CA ALA A 60 7.74 -2.06 13.88
C ALA A 60 7.31 -2.67 15.24
N MET A 61 6.72 -3.86 15.23
CA MET A 61 6.41 -4.66 16.42
C MET A 61 7.11 -6.02 16.32
N PRO A 62 7.39 -6.71 17.44
CA PRO A 62 7.88 -8.08 17.42
C PRO A 62 6.97 -8.98 16.56
N PHE A 63 7.57 -9.77 15.67
CA PHE A 63 6.83 -10.74 14.88
C PHE A 63 6.33 -11.89 15.75
N ARG A 64 5.07 -12.30 15.57
CA ARG A 64 4.52 -13.49 16.25
C ARG A 64 5.30 -14.75 15.89
N TYR A 65 5.75 -14.84 14.64
CA TYR A 65 6.63 -15.89 14.13
C TYR A 65 7.85 -15.20 13.50
N PRO A 66 8.99 -15.10 14.21
CA PRO A 66 10.16 -14.41 13.71
C PRO A 66 10.69 -15.04 12.41
N PRO A 67 11.17 -14.21 11.46
CA PRO A 67 11.79 -14.71 10.24
C PRO A 67 13.03 -15.55 10.56
N LYS A 68 13.26 -16.60 9.76
CA LYS A 68 14.41 -17.53 9.87
C LYS A 68 15.25 -17.47 8.60
N GLY A 69 16.52 -17.86 8.67
CA GLY A 69 17.35 -17.97 7.46
C GLY A 69 17.87 -16.62 6.94
N GLY A 70 18.19 -15.69 7.84
CA GLY A 70 18.80 -14.39 7.47
C GLY A 70 17.84 -13.30 7.05
N TYR A 71 16.56 -13.61 6.80
CA TYR A 71 15.55 -12.58 6.52
C TYR A 71 15.35 -11.64 7.71
N ILE A 72 15.11 -10.38 7.39
CA ILE A 72 14.85 -9.30 8.35
C ILE A 72 13.46 -8.71 8.12
N GLY A 73 12.97 -7.94 9.10
CA GLY A 73 11.74 -7.16 8.90
C GLY A 73 11.91 -6.13 7.78
N LEU A 74 10.88 -5.94 6.96
CA LEU A 74 10.92 -5.02 5.82
C LEU A 74 11.28 -3.58 6.22
N SER A 75 10.81 -3.13 7.39
CA SER A 75 11.15 -1.81 7.97
C SER A 75 12.61 -1.67 8.41
N SER A 76 13.34 -2.78 8.53
CA SER A 76 14.78 -2.81 8.84
C SER A 76 15.66 -2.93 7.60
N ALA A 77 15.08 -2.84 6.39
CA ALA A 77 15.83 -2.84 5.16
C ALA A 77 16.85 -1.69 5.13
N ARG A 78 18.04 -1.97 4.58
CA ARG A 78 19.12 -0.98 4.45
C ARG A 78 18.64 0.22 3.65
N PRO A 79 18.98 1.47 4.03
CA PRO A 79 18.55 2.67 3.31
C PRO A 79 18.92 2.65 1.81
N GLU A 80 20.04 2.02 1.45
CA GLU A 80 20.48 1.88 0.06
C GLU A 80 19.61 0.92 -0.77
N CYS A 81 18.90 0.00 -0.11
CA CYS A 81 18.05 -1.02 -0.72
C CYS A 81 16.56 -0.63 -0.74
N VAL A 82 16.23 0.61 -0.32
CA VAL A 82 14.87 1.12 -0.28
C VAL A 82 14.72 2.27 -1.26
N THR A 83 13.64 2.25 -2.03
CA THR A 83 13.22 3.41 -2.81
C THR A 83 11.93 3.98 -2.24
N SER A 84 11.82 5.30 -2.26
CA SER A 84 10.51 5.95 -2.13
C SER A 84 9.69 5.64 -3.37
N SER A 85 8.39 5.45 -3.20
CA SER A 85 7.47 5.31 -4.34
C SER A 85 7.55 6.58 -5.19
N LYS A 86 7.90 6.42 -6.47
CA LYS A 86 7.96 7.54 -7.43
C LYS A 86 6.59 7.92 -7.99
N THR A 87 5.49 7.42 -7.41
CA THR A 87 4.15 7.98 -7.61
C THR A 87 4.03 9.29 -6.83
N GLY A 88 4.79 10.31 -7.25
CA GLY A 88 4.91 11.62 -6.61
C GLY A 88 6.38 12.06 -6.48
N ILE A 89 6.74 13.19 -7.09
CA ILE A 89 8.05 13.82 -6.95
C ILE A 89 8.18 14.36 -5.51
N VAL A 90 9.01 13.78 -4.62
CA VAL A 90 9.49 14.51 -3.42
C VAL A 90 10.90 14.08 -3.00
N SER A 91 11.70 15.10 -2.69
CA SER A 91 13.10 15.18 -2.31
C SER A 91 13.47 14.48 -1.00
N ARG A 92 14.73 14.00 -0.93
CA ARG A 92 15.36 13.27 0.18
C ARG A 92 15.78 14.17 1.35
N THR A 93 14.91 14.42 2.33
CA THR A 93 15.33 14.94 3.65
C THR A 93 14.49 14.30 4.77
N PRO A 94 15.08 13.82 5.88
CA PRO A 94 14.33 13.27 7.00
C PRO A 94 13.73 14.42 7.81
N GLY A 95 12.55 14.84 7.39
CA GLY A 95 11.68 15.81 8.06
C GLY A 95 10.24 15.39 7.84
N LYS A 96 9.37 15.68 8.82
CA LYS A 96 7.89 15.64 8.82
C LYS A 96 7.26 15.20 7.49
N PHE A 97 6.39 14.18 7.51
CA PHE A 97 5.48 13.80 6.41
C PHE A 97 5.09 15.01 5.55
N ASN A 98 5.83 15.26 4.46
CA ASN A 98 5.54 16.39 3.58
C ASN A 98 4.58 15.86 2.51
N ASN A 99 3.33 15.72 2.95
CA ASN A 99 2.12 15.50 2.15
C ASN A 99 1.89 16.72 1.25
N GLU A 100 2.64 16.84 0.16
CA GLU A 100 2.21 17.70 -0.94
C GLU A 100 1.49 16.83 -1.98
N CYS A 101 0.22 16.58 -1.68
CA CYS A 101 -0.83 16.22 -2.63
C CYS A 101 -0.77 14.86 -3.36
N SER A 102 -0.28 13.79 -2.71
CA SER A 102 -0.42 12.42 -3.27
C SER A 102 -1.67 11.72 -2.72
N PRO A 103 -2.57 11.17 -3.58
CA PRO A 103 -3.79 10.52 -3.11
C PRO A 103 -3.47 9.32 -2.23
N SER A 104 -4.04 9.28 -1.02
CA SER A 104 -3.81 8.20 -0.04
C SER A 104 -4.68 6.97 -0.29
N ALA A 105 -5.81 7.14 -0.97
CA ALA A 105 -6.75 6.09 -1.31
C ALA A 105 -7.48 6.41 -2.62
N ILE A 106 -7.87 5.37 -3.37
CA ILE A 106 -8.67 5.49 -4.58
C ILE A 106 -9.89 4.58 -4.40
N ILE A 107 -11.08 5.12 -4.66
CA ILE A 107 -12.34 4.37 -4.71
C ILE A 107 -12.78 4.33 -6.16
N LEU A 108 -12.93 3.13 -6.72
CA LEU A 108 -13.37 2.92 -8.10
C LEU A 108 -14.79 2.38 -8.07
N GLU A 109 -15.71 3.12 -8.68
CA GLU A 109 -17.12 2.74 -8.80
C GLU A 109 -17.45 2.41 -10.26
N PRO A 110 -18.35 1.44 -10.50
CA PRO A 110 -18.62 0.95 -11.85
C PRO A 110 -19.47 1.92 -12.69
N SER A 111 -20.18 2.86 -12.05
CA SER A 111 -20.95 3.89 -12.75
C SER A 111 -20.68 5.27 -12.18
N ARG A 112 -20.95 6.29 -12.99
CA ARG A 112 -20.85 7.70 -12.59
C ARG A 112 -21.76 8.01 -11.39
N GLU A 113 -22.98 7.50 -11.42
CA GLU A 113 -23.99 7.76 -10.40
C GLU A 113 -23.58 7.14 -9.06
N LEU A 114 -22.97 5.94 -9.09
CA LEU A 114 -22.43 5.30 -7.88
C LEU A 114 -21.21 6.04 -7.34
N ALA A 115 -20.27 6.46 -8.21
CA ALA A 115 -19.14 7.32 -7.84
C ALA A 115 -19.61 8.59 -7.10
N GLN A 116 -20.65 9.24 -7.63
CA GLN A 116 -21.23 10.44 -7.02
C GLN A 116 -21.89 10.14 -5.66
N GLN A 117 -22.65 9.05 -5.55
CA GLN A 117 -23.26 8.64 -4.28
C GLN A 117 -22.22 8.32 -3.21
N THR A 118 -21.19 7.55 -3.55
CA THR A 118 -20.09 7.24 -2.65
C THR A 118 -19.35 8.50 -2.20
N HIS A 119 -19.05 9.42 -3.12
CA HIS A 119 -18.44 10.71 -2.79
C HIS A 119 -19.31 11.54 -1.82
N ASN A 120 -20.63 11.59 -2.04
CA ASN A 120 -21.54 12.31 -1.15
C ASN A 120 -21.55 11.71 0.26
N ASN A 121 -21.51 10.37 0.35
CA ASN A 121 -21.39 9.68 1.63
C ASN A 121 -20.07 10.02 2.34
N VAL A 122 -18.94 9.95 1.63
CA VAL A 122 -17.62 10.35 2.18
C VAL A 122 -17.66 11.80 2.69
N THR A 123 -18.26 12.71 1.93
CA THR A 123 -18.44 14.12 2.32
C THR A 123 -19.26 14.27 3.61
N MET A 124 -20.31 13.46 3.77
CA MET A 124 -21.12 13.44 5.00
C MET A 124 -20.34 12.89 6.20
N PHE A 125 -19.60 11.79 6.00
CA PHE A 125 -18.80 11.17 7.06
C PHE A 125 -17.63 12.03 7.52
N LYS A 126 -16.99 12.76 6.60
CA LYS A 126 -15.88 13.67 6.87
C LYS A 126 -16.16 14.66 8.01
N LYS A 127 -17.43 15.09 8.18
CA LYS A 127 -17.84 15.99 9.27
C LYS A 127 -17.60 15.44 10.67
N TYR A 128 -17.51 14.12 10.81
CA TYR A 128 -17.32 13.43 12.09
C TYR A 128 -15.87 12.98 12.31
N LEU A 129 -14.97 13.22 11.36
CA LEU A 129 -13.57 12.84 11.46
C LEU A 129 -12.77 14.03 12.02
N PRO A 130 -12.12 13.89 13.19
CA PRO A 130 -11.27 14.93 13.75
C PRO A 130 -10.01 15.13 12.88
N SER A 131 -9.20 16.13 13.24
CA SER A 131 -7.93 16.39 12.55
C SER A 131 -7.04 15.12 12.49
N PRO A 132 -6.45 14.79 11.33
CA PRO A 132 -6.41 15.56 10.09
C PRO A 132 -7.71 15.45 9.25
N SER A 133 -8.16 16.58 8.70
CA SER A 133 -9.32 16.59 7.80
C SER A 133 -9.00 15.88 6.48
N ILE A 134 -9.85 14.93 6.10
CA ILE A 134 -9.73 14.25 4.79
C ILE A 134 -10.04 15.24 3.67
N LYS A 135 -9.29 15.18 2.57
CA LYS A 135 -9.63 15.83 1.30
C LYS A 135 -10.09 14.78 0.30
N GLU A 136 -11.27 14.98 -0.27
CA GLU A 136 -11.94 14.11 -1.23
C GLU A 136 -12.06 14.80 -2.58
N VAL A 137 -11.83 14.05 -3.65
CA VAL A 137 -11.98 14.52 -5.03
C VAL A 137 -12.80 13.49 -5.79
N LEU A 138 -13.84 13.95 -6.49
CA LEU A 138 -14.63 13.12 -7.40
C LEU A 138 -14.13 13.28 -8.83
N LEU A 139 -13.82 12.15 -9.47
CA LEU A 139 -13.45 12.07 -10.88
C LEU A 139 -14.50 11.27 -11.65
N ILE A 140 -15.25 11.93 -12.52
CA ILE A 140 -16.32 11.32 -13.31
C ILE A 140 -16.39 11.89 -14.74
N GLY A 141 -16.95 11.11 -15.66
CA GLY A 141 -17.18 11.53 -17.05
C GLY A 141 -18.30 12.57 -17.19
N GLY A 142 -18.15 13.47 -18.16
CA GLY A 142 -19.07 14.58 -18.43
C GLY A 142 -18.68 15.91 -17.78
N GLU A 143 -17.65 15.89 -16.93
CA GLU A 143 -17.06 17.06 -16.29
C GLU A 143 -15.75 17.47 -16.97
N SER A 144 -15.36 18.74 -16.85
CA SER A 144 -14.10 19.27 -17.40
C SER A 144 -12.88 18.56 -16.80
N VAL A 145 -12.08 17.90 -17.65
CA VAL A 145 -10.84 17.21 -17.24
C VAL A 145 -9.85 18.19 -16.60
N ARG A 146 -9.78 19.42 -17.11
CA ARG A 146 -8.87 20.45 -16.58
C ARG A 146 -9.22 20.80 -15.13
N ASP A 147 -10.51 20.96 -14.84
CA ASP A 147 -10.97 21.36 -13.51
C ASP A 147 -10.81 20.21 -12.50
N GLN A 148 -11.06 18.98 -12.95
CA GLN A 148 -10.81 17.77 -12.17
C GLN A 148 -9.32 17.60 -11.81
N ILE A 149 -8.41 17.83 -12.77
CA ILE A 149 -6.96 17.82 -12.51
C ILE A 149 -6.56 18.97 -11.58
N GLY A 150 -7.18 20.15 -11.71
CA GLY A 150 -6.97 21.28 -10.81
C GLY A 150 -7.28 20.91 -9.36
N LYS A 151 -8.49 20.38 -9.11
CA LYS A 151 -8.92 19.91 -7.79
C LYS A 151 -8.01 18.84 -7.19
N LEU A 152 -7.48 17.94 -8.03
CA LEU A 152 -6.53 16.92 -7.59
C LEU A 152 -5.18 17.51 -7.14
N ARG A 153 -4.73 18.60 -7.76
CA ARG A 153 -3.45 19.26 -7.43
C ARG A 153 -3.52 20.18 -6.21
N GLU A 154 -4.69 20.74 -5.92
CA GLU A 154 -4.95 21.56 -4.72
C GLU A 154 -5.05 20.74 -3.42
N GLY A 155 -5.24 19.43 -3.56
CA GLY A 155 -5.50 18.51 -2.45
C GLY A 155 -4.25 17.94 -1.84
#